data_AF-A0ABD5T0J6-F1
#
_entry.id   AF-A0ABD5T0J6-F1
#
_cell.length_a   1.000
_cell.length_b   1.000
_cell.length_c   1.000
_cell.angle_alpha   90.00
_cell.angle_beta   90.00
_cell.angle_gamma   90.00
#
_symmetry.space_group_name_H-M   'P 1'
#
loop_
_entity.id
_entity.type
_entity.pdbx_description
1 polymer ?
#
loop_
_entity_poly.entity_id
_entity_poly.type
_entity_poly.pdbx_seq_one_letter_code
_entity_poly.pdbx_strand_id
1 'polypeptide(L)'
;MTTCTLCDLPTGADPHTSPDVDGEFCCRGCLAVARSLDDVDGLDEIEERRPDAEPDDEFDGETAFLHVDGMHCATCESFLEMTAGDQPGVAAAEASYATDTIRVDYDPDAVSAE
;
A
#
# COMPACT_ATOMS: atom_id res chain seq x y z
N MET A 1 9.74 4.02 28.73
CA MET A 1 8.49 4.60 28.23
C MET A 1 8.03 3.64 27.15
N THR A 2 6.91 2.98 27.34
CA THR A 2 6.37 2.11 26.29
C THR A 2 5.67 2.98 25.25
N THR A 3 5.71 2.53 23.99
CA THR A 3 5.07 3.20 22.86
C THR A 3 3.81 2.44 22.50
N CYS A 4 2.84 3.16 21.95
CA CYS A 4 1.58 2.60 21.53
C CYS A 4 1.83 1.63 20.37
N THR A 5 1.35 0.39 20.48
CA THR A 5 1.54 -0.64 19.44
C THR A 5 0.95 -0.24 18.08
N LEU A 6 -0.02 0.70 18.05
CA LEU A 6 -0.71 1.09 16.81
C LEU A 6 -0.16 2.38 16.16
N CYS A 7 0.26 3.36 16.95
CA CYS A 7 0.59 4.70 16.44
C CYS A 7 1.93 5.24 16.93
N ASP A 8 2.71 4.42 17.63
CA ASP A 8 4.04 4.71 18.17
C ASP A 8 4.15 5.89 19.15
N LEU A 9 3.02 6.51 19.52
CA LEU A 9 2.98 7.57 20.52
C LEU A 9 3.22 7.03 21.94
N PRO A 10 3.78 7.83 22.88
CA PRO A 10 3.99 7.40 24.25
C PRO A 10 2.66 7.08 24.96
N THR A 11 2.59 5.93 25.62
CA THR A 11 1.36 5.42 26.29
C THR A 11 1.10 6.02 27.68
N GLY A 12 2.09 6.69 28.27
CA GLY A 12 1.98 7.25 29.63
C GLY A 12 2.13 6.18 30.72
N ALA A 13 1.62 6.47 31.92
CA ALA A 13 1.74 5.57 33.08
C ALA A 13 0.60 4.55 33.19
N ASP A 14 -0.55 4.83 32.56
CA ASP A 14 -1.76 4.00 32.57
C ASP A 14 -2.23 3.73 31.13
N PRO A 15 -1.55 2.81 30.40
CA PRO A 15 -1.95 2.41 29.07
C PRO A 15 -3.32 1.72 29.06
N HIS A 16 -4.03 1.84 27.93
CA HIS A 16 -5.18 0.98 27.66
C HIS A 16 -4.71 -0.39 27.19
N THR A 17 -5.28 -1.45 27.77
CA THR A 17 -4.99 -2.85 27.45
C THR A 17 -6.29 -3.67 27.40
N SER A 18 -6.23 -4.86 26.80
CA SER A 18 -7.37 -5.76 26.62
C SER A 18 -6.90 -7.21 26.61
N PRO A 19 -7.69 -8.17 27.12
CA PRO A 19 -7.36 -9.58 26.99
C PRO A 19 -7.47 -10.09 25.55
N ASP A 20 -8.26 -9.42 24.72
CA ASP A 20 -8.55 -9.85 23.34
C ASP A 20 -7.51 -9.41 22.30
N VAL A 21 -6.52 -8.59 22.65
CA VAL A 21 -5.46 -8.12 21.73
C VAL A 21 -4.16 -7.86 22.47
N ASP A 22 -3.04 -8.23 21.86
CA ASP A 22 -1.71 -8.00 22.42
C ASP A 22 -1.25 -6.54 22.24
N GLY A 23 -0.75 -5.93 23.31
CA GLY A 23 -0.13 -4.60 23.28
C GLY A 23 -0.66 -3.60 24.31
N GLU A 24 -0.04 -2.41 24.29
CA GLU A 24 -0.38 -1.28 25.16
C GLU A 24 -0.74 -0.07 24.28
N PHE A 25 -1.84 0.61 24.60
CA PHE A 25 -2.40 1.65 23.73
C PHE A 25 -2.55 2.99 24.42
N CYS A 26 -2.20 4.08 23.73
CA CYS A 26 -2.24 5.43 24.29
C CYS A 26 -3.67 5.97 24.51
N CYS A 27 -4.68 5.39 23.84
CA CYS A 27 -6.08 5.78 23.99
C CYS A 27 -7.05 4.62 23.67
N ARG A 28 -8.31 4.74 24.10
CA ARG A 28 -9.38 3.78 23.76
C ARG A 28 -9.61 3.61 22.26
N GLY A 29 -9.31 4.64 21.46
CA GLY A 29 -9.42 4.59 20.01
C GLY A 29 -8.40 3.63 19.41
N CYS A 30 -7.12 3.74 19.82
CA CYS A 30 -6.07 2.83 19.37
C CYS A 30 -6.37 1.38 19.79
N LEU A 31 -6.87 1.18 21.00
CA LEU A 31 -7.30 -0.16 21.44
C LEU A 31 -8.47 -0.71 20.61
N ALA A 32 -9.46 0.12 20.25
CA ALA A 32 -10.60 -0.32 19.46
C ALA A 32 -10.20 -0.68 18.02
N VAL A 33 -9.29 0.10 17.43
CA VAL A 33 -8.73 -0.20 16.10
C VAL A 33 -7.92 -1.49 16.15
N ALA A 34 -7.03 -1.66 17.12
CA ALA A 34 -6.26 -2.88 17.28
C ALA A 34 -7.15 -4.13 17.39
N ARG A 35 -8.24 -4.08 18.17
CA ARG A 35 -9.24 -5.15 18.23
C ARG A 35 -9.89 -5.47 16.88
N SER A 36 -10.12 -4.44 16.06
CA SER A 36 -10.73 -4.63 14.74
C SER A 36 -9.75 -5.19 13.72
N LEU A 37 -8.46 -4.93 13.90
CA LEU A 37 -7.39 -5.38 13.01
C LEU A 37 -6.80 -6.74 13.41
N ASP A 38 -6.92 -7.16 14.66
CA ASP A 38 -6.49 -8.52 15.09
C ASP A 38 -7.37 -9.62 14.46
N ASP A 39 -8.62 -9.29 14.14
CA ASP A 39 -9.59 -10.17 13.45
C ASP A 39 -9.33 -10.33 11.94
N VAL A 40 -8.36 -9.61 11.33
CA VAL A 40 -7.98 -9.82 9.92
C VAL A 40 -6.78 -10.77 9.82
N ASP A 41 -7.07 -12.06 9.83
CA ASP A 41 -6.17 -13.07 9.29
C ASP A 41 -5.95 -12.81 7.78
N GLY A 42 -4.70 -12.76 7.32
CA GLY A 42 -4.37 -12.64 5.90
C GLY A 42 -3.71 -11.32 5.46
N LEU A 43 -2.90 -10.68 6.31
CA LEU A 43 -2.06 -9.56 5.86
C LEU A 43 -1.13 -9.97 4.69
N ASP A 44 -0.69 -11.23 4.68
CA ASP A 44 0.09 -11.81 3.58
C ASP A 44 -0.68 -11.80 2.24
N GLU A 45 -2.00 -12.03 2.25
CA GLU A 45 -2.84 -12.00 1.04
C GLU A 45 -3.00 -10.58 0.45
N ILE A 46 -2.75 -9.53 1.25
CA ILE A 46 -2.79 -8.14 0.78
C ILE A 46 -1.51 -7.83 -0.01
N GLU A 47 -0.39 -8.40 0.40
CA GLU A 47 0.92 -8.22 -0.25
C GLU A 47 0.93 -8.93 -1.62
N GLU A 48 0.35 -10.13 -1.71
CA GLU A 48 0.18 -10.88 -2.97
C GLU A 48 -0.70 -10.15 -4.02
N ARG A 49 -1.52 -9.19 -3.60
CA ARG A 49 -2.41 -8.43 -4.50
C ARG A 49 -1.80 -7.13 -5.00
N ARG A 50 -0.68 -6.70 -4.42
CA ARG A 50 0.01 -5.50 -4.90
C ARG A 50 0.84 -5.91 -6.11
N PRO A 51 0.68 -5.24 -7.26
CA PRO A 51 1.58 -5.48 -8.38
C PRO A 51 3.01 -5.12 -7.96
N ASP A 52 3.98 -5.91 -8.45
CA ASP A 52 5.39 -5.63 -8.21
C ASP A 52 5.75 -4.24 -8.76
N ALA A 53 6.51 -3.49 -7.95
CA ALA A 53 7.00 -2.16 -8.34
C ALA A 53 8.16 -2.26 -9.35
N GLU A 54 8.76 -3.44 -9.47
CA GLU A 54 9.90 -3.71 -10.35
C GLU A 54 9.53 -4.88 -11.27
N PRO A 55 9.77 -4.76 -12.59
CA PRO A 55 9.57 -5.88 -13.49
C PRO A 55 10.64 -6.96 -13.23
N ASP A 56 10.32 -8.22 -13.58
CA ASP A 56 11.25 -9.34 -13.49
C ASP A 56 12.55 -9.07 -14.28
N ASP A 57 13.70 -9.60 -13.82
CA ASP A 57 15.03 -9.32 -14.40
C ASP A 57 15.14 -9.68 -15.91
N GLU A 58 14.23 -10.54 -16.40
CA GLU A 58 14.15 -11.00 -17.80
C GLU A 58 13.17 -10.19 -18.66
N PHE A 59 12.52 -9.15 -18.13
CA PHE A 59 11.53 -8.35 -18.86
C PHE A 59 12.20 -7.38 -19.86
N ASP A 60 11.93 -7.58 -21.15
CA ASP A 60 12.42 -6.75 -22.26
C ASP A 60 11.25 -5.93 -22.84
N GLY A 61 10.87 -4.88 -22.12
CA GLY A 61 9.78 -3.96 -22.48
C GLY A 61 10.19 -2.49 -22.46
N GLU A 62 9.21 -1.60 -22.56
CA GLU A 62 9.40 -0.16 -22.50
C GLU A 62 8.87 0.45 -21.19
N THR A 63 9.44 1.58 -20.80
CA THR A 63 9.00 2.35 -19.63
C THR A 63 8.35 3.67 -20.06
N ALA A 64 7.14 3.94 -19.57
CA ALA A 64 6.46 5.22 -19.73
C ALA A 64 6.26 5.92 -18.38
N PHE A 65 6.32 7.25 -18.41
CA PHE A 65 5.97 8.11 -17.27
C PHE A 65 4.79 8.98 -17.66
N LEU A 66 3.69 8.85 -16.94
CA LEU A 66 2.46 9.59 -17.21
C LEU A 66 2.10 10.49 -16.05
N HIS A 67 1.71 11.72 -16.35
CA HIS A 67 1.14 12.62 -15.35
C HIS A 67 -0.33 12.26 -15.10
N VAL A 68 -0.76 12.30 -13.85
CA VAL A 68 -2.13 11.96 -13.46
C VAL A 68 -2.74 13.10 -12.65
N ASP A 69 -3.67 13.81 -13.27
CA ASP A 69 -4.43 14.86 -12.59
C ASP A 69 -5.31 14.28 -11.46
N GLY A 70 -5.20 14.85 -10.26
CA GLY A 70 -6.08 14.53 -9.13
C GLY A 70 -5.56 13.42 -8.21
N MET A 71 -4.29 13.02 -8.32
CA MET A 71 -3.67 12.08 -7.40
C MET A 71 -3.31 12.80 -6.09
N HIS A 72 -4.05 12.52 -5.00
CA HIS A 72 -3.92 13.33 -3.77
C HIS A 72 -3.53 12.56 -2.51
N CYS A 73 -3.48 11.23 -2.56
CA CYS A 73 -3.13 10.43 -1.39
C CYS A 73 -2.64 9.02 -1.78
N ALA A 74 -2.11 8.31 -0.80
CA ALA A 74 -1.63 6.94 -0.98
C ALA A 74 -2.70 5.95 -1.47
N THR A 75 -3.97 6.22 -1.16
CA THR A 75 -5.07 5.40 -1.71
C THR A 75 -5.22 5.57 -3.22
N CYS A 76 -4.93 6.75 -3.76
CA CYS A 76 -4.92 6.99 -5.20
C CYS A 76 -3.74 6.26 -5.86
N GLU A 77 -2.56 6.26 -5.23
CA GLU A 77 -1.38 5.51 -5.71
C GLU A 77 -1.73 4.03 -5.85
N SER A 78 -2.16 3.38 -4.75
CA SER A 78 -2.48 1.95 -4.78
C SER A 78 -3.59 1.59 -5.77
N PHE A 79 -4.58 2.47 -5.94
CA PHE A 79 -5.65 2.25 -6.91
C PHE A 79 -5.12 2.23 -8.35
N LEU A 80 -4.24 3.17 -8.70
CA LEU A 80 -3.68 3.27 -10.05
C LEU A 80 -2.70 2.13 -10.35
N GLU A 81 -1.85 1.78 -9.38
CA GLU A 81 -0.94 0.64 -9.49
C GLU A 81 -1.71 -0.65 -9.75
N MET A 82 -2.72 -0.96 -8.93
CA MET A 82 -3.56 -2.14 -9.13
C MET A 82 -4.27 -2.12 -10.49
N THR A 83 -4.79 -0.96 -10.92
CA THR A 83 -5.51 -0.85 -12.19
C THR A 83 -4.58 -1.03 -13.40
N ALA A 84 -3.36 -0.50 -13.32
CA ALA A 84 -2.36 -0.66 -14.36
C ALA A 84 -1.79 -2.08 -14.40
N GLY A 85 -1.46 -2.66 -13.24
CA GLY A 85 -0.92 -4.02 -13.14
C GLY A 85 -1.90 -5.13 -13.56
N ASP A 86 -3.21 -4.88 -13.51
CA ASP A 86 -4.23 -5.82 -14.02
C ASP A 86 -4.30 -5.82 -15.57
N GLN A 87 -3.68 -4.85 -16.25
CA GLN A 87 -3.68 -4.78 -17.71
C GLN A 87 -2.75 -5.84 -18.31
N PRO A 88 -3.23 -6.68 -19.24
CA PRO A 88 -2.38 -7.62 -19.96
C PRO A 88 -1.25 -6.90 -20.69
N GLY A 89 0.00 -7.28 -20.43
CA GLY A 89 1.18 -6.66 -21.03
C GLY A 89 1.85 -5.59 -20.17
N VAL A 90 1.27 -5.22 -19.02
CA VAL A 90 1.97 -4.44 -17.98
C VAL A 90 2.71 -5.39 -17.06
N ALA A 91 4.01 -5.16 -16.86
CA ALA A 91 4.85 -5.95 -15.96
C ALA A 91 4.99 -5.32 -14.58
N ALA A 92 5.06 -3.99 -14.50
CA ALA A 92 5.15 -3.27 -13.25
C ALA A 92 4.52 -1.87 -13.37
N ALA A 93 4.01 -1.35 -12.25
CA ALA A 93 3.48 0.00 -12.17
C ALA A 93 3.74 0.61 -10.78
N GLU A 94 4.24 1.83 -10.75
CA GLU A 94 4.54 2.56 -9.51
C GLU A 94 4.01 3.99 -9.61
N ALA A 95 3.13 4.37 -8.67
CA ALA A 95 2.51 5.69 -8.64
C ALA A 95 3.03 6.54 -7.48
N SER A 96 3.11 7.85 -7.70
CA SER A 96 3.52 8.79 -6.66
C SER A 96 2.61 10.02 -6.65
N TYR A 97 1.84 10.19 -5.58
CA TYR A 97 1.04 11.39 -5.34
C TYR A 97 1.93 12.61 -5.08
N ALA A 98 3.17 12.40 -4.62
CA ALA A 98 4.11 13.49 -4.37
C ALA A 98 4.56 14.18 -5.66
N THR A 99 4.52 13.47 -6.79
CA THR A 99 4.93 13.97 -8.11
C THR A 99 3.81 13.93 -9.14
N ASP A 100 2.58 13.55 -8.74
CA ASP A 100 1.42 13.36 -9.63
C ASP A 100 1.78 12.52 -10.86
N THR A 101 2.61 11.49 -10.70
CA THR A 101 3.17 10.70 -11.80
C THR A 101 3.00 9.20 -11.54
N ILE A 102 2.77 8.43 -12.60
CA ILE A 102 2.87 6.98 -12.60
C ILE A 102 3.93 6.52 -13.61
N ARG A 103 4.80 5.62 -13.17
CA ARG A 103 5.71 4.84 -14.02
C ARG A 103 5.04 3.52 -14.38
N VAL A 104 5.11 3.13 -15.64
CA VAL A 104 4.59 1.85 -16.13
C VAL A 104 5.64 1.18 -17.00
N ASP A 105 6.00 -0.05 -16.67
CA ASP A 105 6.85 -0.92 -17.48
C ASP A 105 5.96 -1.94 -18.21
N TYR A 106 5.98 -1.92 -19.55
CA TYR A 106 4.99 -2.62 -20.39
C TYR A 106 5.58 -3.14 -21.71
N ASP A 107 4.93 -4.16 -22.28
CA ASP A 107 5.21 -4.67 -23.61
C ASP A 107 4.49 -3.81 -24.67
N PRO A 108 5.23 -3.06 -25.53
CA PRO A 108 4.63 -2.17 -26.53
C PRO A 108 3.87 -2.91 -27.64
N ASP A 109 4.14 -4.20 -27.85
CA ASP A 109 3.39 -5.02 -28.81
C ASP A 109 2.05 -5.51 -28.22
N ALA A 110 1.91 -5.51 -26.89
CA ALA A 110 0.72 -5.94 -26.16
C ALA A 110 -0.19 -4.77 -25.73
N VAL A 111 0.40 -3.61 -25.39
CA VAL A 111 -0.31 -2.42 -24.89
C VAL A 111 0.18 -1.19 -25.64
N SER A 112 -0.76 -0.33 -26.06
CA SER A 112 -0.45 0.93 -26.72
C SER A 112 -1.16 2.12 -26.07
N ALA A 113 -0.56 3.30 -26.17
CA ALA A 113 -0.96 4.53 -25.47
C ALA A 113 -2.13 5.28 -26.14
N GLU A 114 -3.11 4.57 -26.69
CA GLU A 114 -4.24 5.15 -27.43
C GLU A 114 -5.18 6.00 -26.56
#